data_AF-A0A1C4UZW1-F1
#
_entry.id   AF-A0A1C4UZW1-F1
#
_cell.length_a   1.000
_cell.length_b   1.000
_cell.length_c   1.000
_cell.angle_alpha   90.00
_cell.angle_beta   90.00
_cell.angle_gamma   90.00
#
_symmetry.space_group_name_H-M   'P 1'
#
loop_
_entity.id
_entity.type
_entity.pdbx_description
1 polymer ?
#
loop_
_entity_poly.entity_id
_entity_poly.type
_entity_poly.pdbx_seq_one_letter_code
_entity_poly.pdbx_strand_id
1 'polypeptide(L)'
;MPTTPLGFDVHLDHDRHLSPGDRELHAILTVAVRAGAGRPAAGPDRPRSAGVAVVDGAESTARPPAGTAAAAIDPLPVPQVRIRIRTVAPNRVLFCRQVHPTVRDLVGVPVDDRTVDHPTGPWGEERREYHLCLAVDGTDRPRDEDLLAARVDLVVDGAARTPPVAVLVQWTDDLTLSSRVDPRVAYHSGVAEPDGPTSDDVERYDSDDPAAVDGLLGRAVRLAAVAGDTRRLEELGLLVDVEEPPPPAPTVTDGEVRSCRCGRESPPGTRYCERCGAELDVPGPVST
;
A
#
# COMPACT_ATOMS: atom_id res chain seq x y z
N MET A 1 28.23 -10.74 7.57
CA MET A 1 27.88 -9.45 6.93
C MET A 1 26.85 -8.79 7.82
N PRO A 2 27.04 -7.55 8.32
CA PRO A 2 25.98 -6.87 9.07
C PRO A 2 24.82 -6.58 8.13
N THR A 3 23.64 -7.16 8.41
CA THR A 3 22.42 -6.93 7.65
C THR A 3 21.97 -5.49 7.89
N THR A 4 21.95 -4.67 6.84
CA THR A 4 21.37 -3.32 6.92
C THR A 4 19.91 -3.45 7.39
N PRO A 5 19.49 -2.73 8.45
CA PRO A 5 18.11 -2.79 8.89
C PRO A 5 17.20 -2.27 7.79
N LEU A 6 16.17 -3.03 7.43
CA LEU A 6 15.18 -2.61 6.44
C LEU A 6 14.06 -1.82 7.12
N GLY A 7 13.69 -0.69 6.53
CA GLY A 7 12.51 0.09 6.89
C GLY A 7 11.28 -0.44 6.17
N PHE A 8 10.12 -0.34 6.83
CA PHE A 8 8.83 -0.71 6.27
C PHE A 8 7.93 0.52 6.26
N ASP A 9 7.36 0.81 5.09
CA ASP A 9 6.34 1.83 4.90
C ASP A 9 5.04 1.14 4.47
N VAL A 10 3.93 1.58 5.06
CA VAL A 10 2.60 1.03 4.81
C VAL A 10 1.62 2.15 4.58
N HIS A 11 0.91 2.07 3.47
CA HIS A 11 -0.14 3.00 3.10
C HIS A 11 -1.40 2.23 2.71
N LEU A 12 -2.58 2.80 2.98
CA LEU A 12 -3.87 2.17 2.72
C LEU A 12 -4.82 3.20 2.10
N ASP A 13 -5.31 2.88 0.91
CA ASP A 13 -6.30 3.67 0.17
C ASP A 13 -7.63 2.92 0.14
N HIS A 14 -8.73 3.59 0.49
CA HIS A 14 -10.09 3.04 0.42
C HIS A 14 -11.15 4.14 0.45
N ASP A 15 -12.32 3.84 -0.10
CA ASP A 15 -13.52 4.63 0.17
C ASP A 15 -14.09 4.24 1.53
N ARG A 16 -14.07 5.20 2.46
CA ARG A 16 -14.70 5.01 3.77
C ARG A 16 -16.22 5.16 3.72
N HIS A 17 -16.77 5.90 2.76
CA HIS A 17 -18.20 6.21 2.71
C HIS A 17 -18.95 5.12 1.96
N LEU A 18 -19.84 4.43 2.66
CA LEU A 18 -20.65 3.36 2.09
C LEU A 18 -22.14 3.68 2.26
N SER A 19 -22.95 3.26 1.29
CA SER A 19 -24.40 3.29 1.42
C SER A 19 -24.85 2.23 2.43
N PRO A 20 -26.01 2.39 3.10
CA PRO A 20 -26.52 1.39 4.03
C PRO A 20 -26.71 -0.02 3.45
N GLY A 21 -26.85 -0.11 2.13
CA GLY A 21 -27.01 -1.37 1.40
C GLY A 21 -25.70 -2.10 1.14
N ASP A 22 -24.56 -1.39 1.18
CA ASP A 22 -23.27 -1.98 0.82
C ASP A 22 -22.82 -3.02 1.84
N ARG A 23 -22.24 -4.10 1.33
CA ARG A 23 -21.83 -5.27 2.13
C ARG A 23 -20.35 -5.58 2.00
N GLU A 24 -19.64 -4.82 1.17
CA GLU A 24 -18.22 -4.97 0.90
C GLU A 24 -17.52 -3.63 1.02
N LEU A 25 -16.32 -3.65 1.60
CA LEU A 25 -15.39 -2.53 1.66
C LEU A 25 -14.09 -3.00 1.02
N HIS A 26 -13.66 -2.28 -0.02
CA HIS A 26 -12.43 -2.56 -0.74
C HIS A 26 -11.35 -1.57 -0.34
N ALA A 27 -10.13 -2.08 -0.15
CA ALA A 27 -8.96 -1.26 0.18
C ALA A 27 -7.71 -1.75 -0.57
N ILE A 28 -6.83 -0.83 -0.94
CA ILE A 28 -5.53 -1.11 -1.53
C ILE A 28 -4.45 -0.82 -0.48
N LEU A 29 -3.78 -1.87 -0.03
CA LEU A 29 -2.66 -1.79 0.90
C LEU A 29 -1.35 -1.79 0.10
N THR A 30 -0.62 -0.69 0.15
CA THR A 30 0.73 -0.59 -0.41
C THR A 30 1.75 -0.84 0.69
N VAL A 31 2.67 -1.78 0.45
CA VAL A 31 3.78 -2.10 1.34
C VAL A 31 5.08 -1.89 0.59
N ALA A 32 5.93 -1.02 1.13
CA ALA A 32 7.26 -0.77 0.60
C ALA A 32 8.33 -1.12 1.65
N VAL A 33 9.37 -1.80 1.20
CA VAL A 33 10.55 -2.10 2.00
C VAL A 33 11.73 -1.35 1.40
N ARG A 34 12.41 -0.56 2.23
CA ARG A 34 13.55 0.26 1.83
C ARG A 34 14.78 -0.10 2.65
N ALA A 35 15.98 0.04 2.07
CA ALA A 35 17.19 0.13 2.87
C ALA A 35 16.99 1.21 3.95
N GLY A 36 17.04 0.81 5.22
CA GLY A 36 17.11 1.79 6.29
C GLY A 36 18.38 2.59 6.09
N ALA A 37 18.27 3.92 6.07
CA ALA A 37 19.42 4.79 6.19
C ALA A 37 20.11 4.42 7.51
N GLY A 38 21.16 3.60 7.45
CA GLY A 38 21.93 3.25 8.61
C GLY A 38 22.36 4.55 9.27
N ARG A 39 22.00 4.74 10.55
CA ARG A 39 22.57 5.85 11.32
C ARG A 39 24.09 5.70 11.18
N PRO A 40 24.82 6.69 10.64
CA PRO A 40 26.25 6.56 10.53
C PRO A 40 26.76 6.30 11.95
N ALA A 41 27.47 5.18 12.14
CA ALA A 41 28.22 4.97 13.35
C ALA A 41 29.15 6.18 13.49
N ALA A 42 29.00 6.92 14.59
CA ALA A 42 29.92 7.99 14.95
C ALA A 42 31.30 7.36 15.19
N GLY A 43 32.07 7.20 14.11
CA GLY A 43 33.49 6.90 14.14
C GLY A 43 34.27 8.21 14.26
N PRO A 44 35.39 8.23 15.01
CA PRO A 44 36.12 9.45 15.26
C PRO A 44 36.70 10.03 13.98
N ASP A 45 36.62 11.35 13.91
CA ASP A 45 37.15 12.23 12.90
C ASP A 45 38.61 11.88 12.52
N ARG A 46 38.86 11.64 11.23
CA ARG A 46 40.22 11.64 10.68
C ARG A 46 40.20 12.26 9.29
N PRO A 47 41.10 13.23 9.01
CA PRO A 47 40.95 14.11 7.86
C PRO A 47 41.19 13.39 6.53
N ARG A 48 40.46 13.88 5.53
CA ARG A 48 40.55 13.50 4.12
C ARG A 48 41.94 13.87 3.57
N SER A 49 42.68 12.87 3.11
CA SER A 49 43.77 13.07 2.14
C SER A 49 43.31 12.56 0.78
N ALA A 50 43.13 13.48 -0.16
CA ALA A 50 42.93 13.20 -1.57
C ALA A 50 44.17 12.53 -2.14
N GLY A 51 44.00 11.35 -2.75
CA GLY A 51 45.02 10.66 -3.52
C GLY A 51 44.45 10.26 -4.87
N VAL A 52 44.90 10.91 -5.93
CA VAL A 52 44.73 10.47 -7.31
C VAL A 52 45.67 9.28 -7.53
N ALA A 53 45.13 8.15 -7.96
CA ALA A 53 45.91 7.02 -8.46
C ALA A 53 45.52 6.73 -9.91
N VAL A 54 46.43 7.05 -10.81
CA VAL A 54 46.49 6.57 -12.19
C VAL A 54 46.85 5.08 -12.17
N VAL A 55 46.16 4.25 -12.95
CA VAL A 55 46.62 2.92 -13.32
C VAL A 55 46.33 2.67 -14.79
N ASP A 56 47.42 2.62 -15.56
CA ASP A 56 47.49 2.14 -16.94
C ASP A 56 47.14 0.65 -17.03
N GLY A 57 46.63 0.24 -18.19
CA GLY A 57 46.05 -1.08 -18.42
C GLY A 57 47.03 -2.20 -18.80
N ALA A 58 46.48 -3.39 -19.01
CA ALA A 58 47.00 -4.41 -19.93
C ALA A 58 45.94 -5.51 -20.17
N GLU A 59 45.89 -5.94 -21.43
CA GLU A 59 45.08 -7.00 -22.02
C GLU A 59 45.62 -8.42 -21.66
N SER A 60 44.76 -9.44 -21.45
CA SER A 60 45.11 -10.84 -21.82
C SER A 60 43.96 -11.86 -21.75
N THR A 61 43.69 -12.44 -22.94
CA THR A 61 43.34 -13.82 -23.35
C THR A 61 42.22 -14.67 -22.68
N ALA A 62 41.47 -15.34 -23.56
CA ALA A 62 40.30 -16.17 -23.29
C ALA A 62 40.59 -17.68 -23.16
N ARG A 63 39.77 -18.42 -22.37
CA ARG A 63 39.02 -19.66 -22.76
C ARG A 63 38.16 -20.23 -21.60
N PRO A 64 36.90 -20.69 -21.83
CA PRO A 64 36.04 -21.44 -20.88
C PRO A 64 35.89 -22.93 -21.32
N PRO A 65 34.96 -23.78 -20.80
CA PRO A 65 34.15 -23.75 -19.57
C PRO A 65 34.25 -25.07 -18.73
N ALA A 66 34.01 -25.03 -17.41
CA ALA A 66 33.55 -26.23 -16.69
C ALA A 66 32.87 -25.86 -15.37
N GLY A 67 31.65 -26.36 -15.20
CA GLY A 67 30.85 -26.24 -13.98
C GLY A 67 29.84 -25.12 -14.07
N THR A 68 28.59 -25.46 -14.38
CA THR A 68 27.44 -24.66 -13.96
C THR A 68 27.51 -24.56 -12.44
N ALA A 69 28.12 -23.50 -11.93
CA ALA A 69 27.80 -23.03 -10.60
C ALA A 69 26.31 -22.71 -10.66
N ALA A 70 25.48 -23.54 -10.04
CA ALA A 70 24.14 -23.11 -9.68
C ALA A 70 24.34 -21.81 -8.93
N ALA A 71 23.91 -20.69 -9.53
CA ALA A 71 23.95 -19.41 -8.87
C ALA A 71 23.26 -19.61 -7.53
N ALA A 72 24.01 -19.49 -6.43
CA ALA A 72 23.43 -19.48 -5.11
C ALA A 72 22.42 -18.33 -5.12
N ILE A 73 21.14 -18.65 -5.01
CA ILE A 73 20.12 -17.64 -4.82
C ILE A 73 20.37 -17.11 -3.42
N ASP A 74 20.99 -15.93 -3.32
CA ASP A 74 21.11 -15.25 -2.05
C ASP A 74 19.69 -15.06 -1.50
N PRO A 75 19.39 -15.60 -0.30
CA PRO A 75 18.06 -15.49 0.26
C PRO A 75 17.77 -14.01 0.51
N LEU A 76 16.56 -13.60 0.12
CA LEU A 76 16.08 -12.26 0.41
C LEU A 76 16.20 -11.95 1.93
N PRO A 77 16.57 -10.71 2.29
CA PRO A 77 16.98 -10.35 3.64
C PRO A 77 15.88 -10.54 4.70
N VAL A 78 14.61 -10.42 4.31
CA VAL A 78 13.47 -10.69 5.21
C VAL A 78 12.79 -11.97 4.74
N PRO A 79 12.84 -13.06 5.52
CA PRO A 79 12.33 -14.36 5.06
C PRO A 79 10.80 -14.40 4.96
N GLN A 80 10.10 -13.66 5.82
CA GLN A 80 8.65 -13.62 5.82
C GLN A 80 8.11 -12.33 6.44
N VAL A 81 7.19 -11.70 5.72
CA VAL A 81 6.28 -10.68 6.25
C VAL A 81 4.86 -11.27 6.28
N ARG A 82 4.07 -10.91 7.28
CA ARG A 82 2.64 -11.23 7.38
C ARG A 82 1.84 -9.95 7.44
N ILE A 83 0.80 -9.87 6.64
CA ILE A 83 -0.25 -8.85 6.77
C ILE A 83 -1.26 -9.42 7.78
N ARG A 84 -1.26 -8.88 8.99
CA ARG A 84 -2.20 -9.26 10.05
C ARG A 84 -3.40 -8.34 9.99
N ILE A 85 -4.59 -8.91 9.77
CA ILE A 85 -5.84 -8.16 9.68
C ILE A 85 -6.71 -8.53 10.87
N ARG A 86 -7.06 -7.53 11.67
CA ARG A 86 -7.91 -7.65 12.86
C ARG A 86 -9.23 -6.94 12.62
N THR A 87 -10.31 -7.68 12.43
CA THR A 87 -11.63 -7.11 12.13
C THR A 87 -12.41 -6.77 13.41
N VAL A 88 -13.29 -5.77 13.30
CA VAL A 88 -14.29 -5.48 14.33
C VAL A 88 -15.57 -6.24 13.98
N ALA A 89 -16.17 -6.93 14.95
CA ALA A 89 -17.38 -7.71 14.69
C ALA A 89 -18.56 -6.83 14.20
N PRO A 90 -19.36 -7.29 13.23
CA PRO A 90 -19.35 -8.63 12.61
C PRO A 90 -18.51 -8.72 11.33
N ASN A 91 -17.59 -7.78 11.09
CA ASN A 91 -16.83 -7.73 9.85
C ASN A 91 -15.91 -8.95 9.73
N ARG A 92 -15.74 -9.43 8.50
CA ARG A 92 -14.88 -10.57 8.18
C ARG A 92 -14.04 -10.27 6.94
N VAL A 93 -12.84 -10.85 6.86
CA VAL A 93 -12.02 -10.76 5.64
C VAL A 93 -12.65 -11.67 4.60
N LEU A 94 -12.99 -11.15 3.42
CA LEU A 94 -13.41 -11.98 2.28
C LEU A 94 -12.18 -12.52 1.55
N PHE A 95 -11.27 -11.62 1.19
CA PHE A 95 -10.00 -11.99 0.57
C PHE A 95 -8.94 -10.92 0.82
N CYS A 96 -7.68 -11.34 0.66
CA CYS A 96 -6.53 -10.45 0.50
C CYS A 96 -5.72 -10.98 -0.68
N ARG A 97 -5.58 -10.18 -1.73
CA ARG A 97 -4.93 -10.57 -2.99
C ARG A 97 -3.77 -9.64 -3.26
N GLN A 98 -2.59 -10.15 -3.55
CA GLN A 98 -1.54 -9.34 -4.16
C GLN A 98 -1.99 -8.96 -5.58
N VAL A 99 -1.95 -7.68 -5.91
CA VAL A 99 -2.32 -7.15 -7.24
C VAL A 99 -1.12 -6.56 -7.98
N HIS A 100 -0.05 -6.20 -7.25
CA HIS A 100 1.22 -5.76 -7.82
C HIS A 100 2.39 -6.35 -7.00
N PRO A 101 3.52 -6.75 -7.63
CA PRO A 101 3.81 -6.72 -9.07
C PRO A 101 3.18 -7.88 -9.86
N THR A 102 2.73 -8.93 -9.15
CA THR A 102 2.05 -10.07 -9.76
C THR A 102 0.77 -10.36 -9.02
N VAL A 103 -0.27 -10.72 -9.77
CA VAL A 103 -1.57 -11.08 -9.21
C VAL A 103 -1.47 -12.45 -8.53
N ARG A 104 -1.74 -12.51 -7.23
CA ARG A 104 -1.71 -13.74 -6.44
C ARG A 104 -2.65 -13.65 -5.24
N ASP A 105 -3.60 -14.58 -5.14
CA ASP A 105 -4.42 -14.72 -3.94
C ASP A 105 -3.55 -15.14 -2.74
N LEU A 106 -3.72 -14.46 -1.60
CA LEU A 106 -3.04 -14.81 -0.36
C LEU A 106 -3.94 -15.70 0.49
N VAL A 107 -3.40 -16.86 0.88
CA VAL A 107 -4.05 -17.73 1.85
C VAL A 107 -4.03 -17.07 3.22
N GLY A 108 -5.21 -16.93 3.83
CA GLY A 108 -5.35 -16.47 5.21
C GLY A 108 -5.14 -17.61 6.20
N VAL A 109 -4.37 -17.36 7.25
CA VAL A 109 -4.17 -18.26 8.38
C VAL A 109 -4.88 -17.63 9.59
N PRO A 110 -5.99 -18.21 10.07
CA PRO A 110 -6.67 -17.72 11.25
C PRO A 110 -5.75 -17.76 12.47
N VAL A 111 -5.65 -16.64 13.19
CA VAL A 111 -4.96 -16.54 14.48
C VAL A 111 -5.97 -16.68 15.61
N ASP A 112 -7.14 -16.05 15.45
CA ASP A 112 -8.32 -16.13 16.31
C ASP A 112 -9.58 -15.77 15.50
N ASP A 113 -10.74 -15.71 16.16
CA ASP A 113 -12.06 -15.45 15.53
C ASP A 113 -12.16 -14.13 14.76
N ARG A 114 -11.26 -13.17 15.02
CA ARG A 114 -11.27 -11.83 14.42
C ARG A 114 -9.97 -11.47 13.73
N THR A 115 -8.99 -12.37 13.75
CA THR A 115 -7.63 -12.08 13.29
C THR A 115 -7.18 -13.10 12.27
N VAL A 116 -6.77 -12.63 11.10
CA VAL A 116 -6.22 -13.46 10.01
C VAL A 116 -4.86 -12.93 9.62
N ASP A 117 -3.87 -13.82 9.56
CA ASP A 117 -2.54 -13.52 9.01
C ASP A 117 -2.49 -13.96 7.54
N HIS A 118 -2.06 -13.07 6.65
CA HIS A 118 -1.75 -13.41 5.26
C HIS A 118 -0.23 -13.38 5.05
N PRO A 119 0.43 -14.55 4.94
CA PRO A 119 1.84 -14.62 4.61
C PRO A 119 2.10 -14.11 3.19
N THR A 120 3.05 -13.18 3.04
CA THR A 120 3.38 -12.59 1.73
C THR A 120 4.61 -13.24 1.09
N GLY A 121 5.31 -14.10 1.84
CA GLY A 121 6.61 -14.65 1.46
C GLY A 121 7.77 -13.71 1.81
N PRO A 122 8.96 -13.97 1.25
CA PRO A 122 10.17 -13.20 1.52
C PRO A 122 10.15 -11.83 0.84
N TRP A 123 10.95 -10.91 1.38
CA TRP A 123 11.06 -9.51 0.96
C TRP A 123 12.51 -9.04 0.83
N GLY A 124 12.78 -8.34 -0.27
CA GLY A 124 13.97 -7.50 -0.47
C GLY A 124 13.63 -6.02 -0.35
N GLU A 125 14.41 -5.17 -1.02
CA GLU A 125 14.02 -3.78 -1.29
C GLU A 125 13.04 -3.77 -2.46
N GLU A 126 11.76 -3.69 -2.16
CA GLU A 126 10.69 -3.80 -3.15
C GLU A 126 9.38 -3.17 -2.65
N ARG A 127 8.43 -3.02 -3.57
CA ARG A 127 7.06 -2.57 -3.31
C ARG A 127 6.07 -3.61 -3.80
N ARG A 128 5.08 -3.95 -2.98
CA ARG A 128 3.95 -4.81 -3.36
C ARG A 128 2.64 -4.19 -2.91
N GLU A 129 1.58 -4.47 -3.66
CA GLU A 129 0.24 -3.95 -3.37
C GLU A 129 -0.76 -5.08 -3.22
N TYR A 130 -1.69 -4.88 -2.30
CA TYR A 130 -2.66 -5.88 -1.91
C TYR A 130 -4.08 -5.31 -1.93
N HIS A 131 -4.97 -5.95 -2.67
CA HIS A 131 -6.41 -5.69 -2.61
C HIS A 131 -7.03 -6.49 -1.46
N LEU A 132 -7.46 -5.76 -0.44
CA LEU A 132 -8.22 -6.26 0.68
C LEU A 132 -9.70 -6.04 0.42
N CYS A 133 -10.51 -7.09 0.54
CA CYS A 133 -11.95 -6.96 0.64
C CYS A 133 -12.43 -7.41 2.02
N LEU A 134 -13.09 -6.50 2.72
CA LEU A 134 -13.78 -6.76 3.96
C LEU A 134 -15.26 -6.85 3.69
N ALA A 135 -15.85 -7.80 4.35
CA ALA A 135 -17.26 -7.97 4.38
C ALA A 135 -17.80 -7.16 5.56
N VAL A 136 -18.64 -6.17 5.29
CA VAL A 136 -19.16 -5.19 6.25
C VAL A 136 -20.68 -5.24 6.34
N ASP A 137 -21.24 -4.67 7.41
CA ASP A 137 -22.69 -4.58 7.60
C ASP A 137 -23.07 -3.25 8.26
N GLY A 138 -23.80 -2.42 7.52
CA GLY A 138 -24.32 -1.12 7.96
C GLY A 138 -25.70 -1.17 8.59
N THR A 139 -26.28 -2.37 8.74
CA THR A 139 -27.56 -2.58 9.44
C THR A 139 -27.39 -2.21 10.90
N ASP A 140 -28.28 -1.36 11.42
CA ASP A 140 -28.27 -0.87 12.81
C ASP A 140 -26.95 -0.17 13.23
N ARG A 141 -26.19 0.35 12.26
CA ARG A 141 -24.99 1.17 12.51
C ARG A 141 -25.33 2.66 12.45
N PRO A 142 -24.67 3.51 13.27
CA PRO A 142 -24.82 4.95 13.18
C PRO A 142 -24.47 5.46 11.78
N ARG A 143 -25.16 6.51 11.35
CA ARG A 143 -24.90 7.22 10.10
C ARG A 143 -23.89 8.34 10.34
N ASP A 144 -23.09 8.62 9.32
CA ASP A 144 -22.15 9.75 9.26
C ASP A 144 -21.12 9.75 10.43
N GLU A 145 -20.85 8.57 11.00
CA GLU A 145 -19.84 8.32 12.02
C GLU A 145 -18.74 7.39 11.49
N ASP A 146 -17.47 7.74 11.76
CA ASP A 146 -16.33 6.88 11.46
C ASP A 146 -16.27 5.68 12.42
N LEU A 147 -16.48 4.49 11.87
CA LEU A 147 -16.38 3.21 12.57
C LEU A 147 -15.13 2.45 12.10
N LEU A 148 -14.41 1.82 13.03
CA LEU A 148 -13.30 0.95 12.68
C LEU A 148 -13.83 -0.36 12.08
N ALA A 149 -13.53 -0.62 10.80
CA ALA A 149 -13.88 -1.86 10.14
C ALA A 149 -12.86 -2.97 10.45
N ALA A 150 -11.58 -2.61 10.33
CA ALA A 150 -10.45 -3.47 10.66
C ALA A 150 -9.20 -2.65 10.98
N ARG A 151 -8.20 -3.34 11.53
CA ARG A 151 -6.85 -2.84 11.74
C ARG A 151 -5.86 -3.76 11.03
N VAL A 152 -4.92 -3.17 10.31
CA VAL A 152 -3.88 -3.89 9.55
C VAL A 152 -2.53 -3.64 10.20
N ASP A 153 -1.77 -4.71 10.46
CA ASP A 153 -0.41 -4.64 10.98
C ASP A 153 0.54 -5.44 10.08
N LEU A 154 1.73 -4.91 9.80
CA LEU A 154 2.82 -5.69 9.21
C LEU A 154 3.66 -6.36 10.29
N VAL A 155 3.67 -7.69 10.26
CA VAL A 155 4.36 -8.52 11.25
C VAL A 155 5.55 -9.22 10.61
N VAL A 156 6.74 -9.06 11.20
CA VAL A 156 7.98 -9.74 10.81
C VAL A 156 8.61 -10.33 12.06
N ASP A 157 8.97 -11.61 12.02
CA ASP A 157 9.48 -12.37 13.17
C ASP A 157 8.55 -12.31 14.40
N GLY A 158 7.25 -12.23 14.17
CA GLY A 158 6.23 -12.15 15.23
C GLY A 158 6.05 -10.77 15.87
N ALA A 159 6.81 -9.75 15.46
CA ALA A 159 6.68 -8.38 15.94
C ALA A 159 6.10 -7.45 14.86
N ALA A 160 5.24 -6.52 15.27
CA ALA A 160 4.78 -5.45 14.38
C ALA A 160 5.96 -4.53 14.02
N ARG A 161 6.16 -4.26 12.72
CA ARG A 161 7.27 -3.44 12.21
C ARG A 161 6.88 -2.01 11.91
N THR A 162 5.60 -1.74 11.73
CA THR A 162 5.04 -0.40 11.52
C THR A 162 3.95 -0.12 12.55
N PRO A 163 3.61 1.16 12.77
CA PRO A 163 2.32 1.48 13.33
C PRO A 163 1.21 0.77 12.54
N PRO A 164 0.15 0.34 13.21
CA PRO A 164 -1.03 -0.18 12.53
C PRO A 164 -1.65 0.85 11.60
N VAL A 165 -2.39 0.38 10.60
CA VAL A 165 -3.23 1.21 9.73
C VAL A 165 -4.70 0.87 9.96
N ALA A 166 -5.55 1.89 10.03
CA ALA A 166 -6.99 1.75 10.22
C ALA A 166 -7.70 1.59 8.88
N VAL A 167 -8.64 0.65 8.82
CA VAL A 167 -9.66 0.59 7.77
C VAL A 167 -10.93 1.16 8.37
N LEU A 168 -11.37 2.34 7.92
CA LEU A 168 -12.54 3.02 8.45
C LEU A 168 -13.74 2.81 7.51
N VAL A 169 -14.93 2.81 8.11
CA VAL A 169 -16.20 2.80 7.40
C VAL A 169 -17.13 3.82 8.02
N GLN A 170 -17.80 4.58 7.17
CA GLN A 170 -18.82 5.54 7.51
C GLN A 170 -20.04 5.26 6.63
N TRP A 171 -21.16 4.92 7.28
CA TRP A 171 -22.42 4.68 6.57
C TRP A 171 -23.13 6.01 6.35
N THR A 172 -23.47 6.33 5.11
CA THR A 172 -24.08 7.63 4.77
C THR A 172 -25.24 7.46 3.80
N ASP A 173 -26.27 8.30 3.94
CA ASP A 173 -27.37 8.39 2.98
C ASP A 173 -27.06 9.41 1.85
N ASP A 174 -25.92 10.12 1.91
CA ASP A 174 -25.45 11.00 0.84
C ASP A 174 -24.90 10.17 -0.34
N LEU A 175 -25.74 10.07 -1.38
CA LEU A 175 -25.40 9.37 -2.62
C LEU A 175 -24.13 9.91 -3.29
N THR A 176 -23.79 11.18 -3.10
CA THR A 176 -22.58 11.81 -3.68
C THR A 176 -21.31 11.31 -3.00
N LEU A 177 -21.39 10.95 -1.72
CA LEU A 177 -20.27 10.40 -0.97
C LEU A 177 -20.17 8.89 -1.18
N SER A 178 -21.28 8.17 -1.10
CA SER A 178 -21.30 6.70 -1.22
C SER A 178 -21.11 6.20 -2.65
N SER A 179 -21.34 7.02 -3.68
CA SER A 179 -21.08 6.64 -5.08
C SER A 179 -19.64 6.88 -5.52
N ARG A 180 -18.79 7.44 -4.67
CA ARG A 180 -17.37 7.65 -5.01
C ARG A 180 -16.67 6.31 -4.98
N VAL A 181 -15.78 6.14 -5.95
CA VAL A 181 -14.86 5.00 -5.99
C VAL A 181 -13.46 5.57 -6.03
N ASP A 182 -12.65 5.16 -5.07
CA ASP A 182 -11.24 5.49 -4.95
C ASP A 182 -10.56 5.01 -6.23
N PRO A 183 -9.79 5.86 -6.91
CA PRO A 183 -9.22 5.51 -8.19
C PRO A 183 -8.31 4.27 -8.16
N ARG A 184 -7.59 4.02 -7.06
CA ARG A 184 -6.76 2.82 -6.92
C ARG A 184 -7.67 1.61 -6.79
N VAL A 185 -8.69 1.70 -5.94
CA VAL A 185 -9.69 0.62 -5.81
C VAL A 185 -10.36 0.34 -7.15
N ALA A 186 -10.81 1.36 -7.88
CA ALA A 186 -11.44 1.22 -9.20
C ALA A 186 -10.52 0.51 -10.21
N TYR A 187 -9.24 0.89 -10.24
CA TYR A 187 -8.23 0.32 -11.12
C TYR A 187 -7.96 -1.17 -10.82
N HIS A 188 -7.83 -1.53 -9.54
CA HIS A 188 -7.45 -2.90 -9.15
C HIS A 188 -8.63 -3.87 -8.97
N SER A 189 -9.83 -3.36 -8.68
CA SER A 189 -11.06 -4.18 -8.58
C SER A 189 -11.66 -4.54 -9.94
N GLY A 190 -11.17 -3.93 -11.04
CA GLY A 190 -11.73 -4.11 -12.38
C GLY A 190 -13.08 -3.41 -12.60
N VAL A 191 -13.56 -2.64 -11.62
CA VAL A 191 -14.77 -1.80 -11.75
C VAL A 191 -14.51 -0.63 -12.72
N ALA A 192 -13.25 -0.25 -12.94
CA ALA A 192 -12.79 0.31 -14.19
C ALA A 192 -12.19 -0.83 -15.02
N GLU A 193 -12.86 -1.25 -16.09
CA GLU A 193 -12.43 -2.35 -16.97
C GLU A 193 -10.91 -2.35 -17.24
N PRO A 194 -10.19 -3.47 -17.00
CA PRO A 194 -8.80 -3.60 -17.40
C PRO A 194 -8.70 -4.57 -18.58
N ASP A 195 -8.81 -4.01 -19.78
CA ASP A 195 -7.94 -4.38 -20.90
C ASP A 195 -7.54 -3.06 -21.57
N GLY A 196 -6.85 -2.21 -20.80
CA GLY A 196 -6.07 -1.13 -21.43
C GLY A 196 -5.06 -1.76 -22.38
N PRO A 197 -4.85 -1.20 -23.58
CA PRO A 197 -4.08 -1.85 -24.62
C PRO A 197 -2.69 -2.23 -24.11
N THR A 198 -2.27 -3.47 -24.34
CA THR A 198 -0.86 -3.86 -24.14
C THR A 198 0.01 -3.27 -25.24
N SER A 199 1.33 -3.24 -25.06
CA SER A 199 2.27 -2.87 -26.13
C SER A 199 2.02 -3.70 -27.41
N ASP A 200 1.72 -4.99 -27.27
CA ASP A 200 1.39 -5.90 -28.37
C ASP A 200 0.05 -5.57 -29.04
N ASP A 201 -0.92 -5.03 -28.29
CA ASP A 201 -2.21 -4.59 -28.84
C ASP A 201 -2.06 -3.28 -29.62
N VAL A 202 -1.21 -2.36 -29.15
CA VAL A 202 -0.90 -1.10 -29.86
C VAL A 202 -0.19 -1.38 -31.19
N GLU A 203 0.75 -2.33 -31.23
CA GLU A 203 1.43 -2.74 -32.48
C GLU A 203 0.47 -3.40 -33.49
N ARG A 204 -0.60 -4.06 -33.03
CA ARG A 204 -1.62 -4.66 -33.91
C ARG A 204 -2.69 -3.64 -34.37
N TYR A 205 -2.92 -2.59 -33.60
CA TYR A 205 -3.92 -1.54 -33.89
C TYR A 205 -3.42 -0.46 -34.87
N ASP A 206 -2.13 -0.51 -35.24
CA ASP A 206 -1.38 0.46 -36.04
C ASP A 206 -1.78 0.53 -37.54
N SER A 207 -3.03 0.19 -37.90
CA SER A 207 -3.49 0.21 -39.29
C SER A 207 -4.86 0.84 -39.55
N ASP A 208 -5.74 1.03 -38.54
CA ASP A 208 -7.13 1.45 -38.83
C ASP A 208 -7.65 2.70 -38.10
N ASP A 209 -7.10 3.14 -36.95
CA ASP A 209 -7.49 4.43 -36.32
C ASP A 209 -6.49 4.92 -35.25
N PRO A 210 -5.52 5.80 -35.59
CA PRO A 210 -4.54 6.31 -34.63
C PRO A 210 -5.14 7.21 -33.53
N ALA A 211 -6.29 7.84 -33.76
CA ALA A 211 -6.92 8.72 -32.77
C ALA A 211 -7.58 7.92 -31.62
N ALA A 212 -8.11 6.73 -31.94
CA ALA A 212 -8.62 5.80 -30.94
C ALA A 212 -7.51 5.26 -30.03
N VAL A 213 -6.33 4.96 -30.60
CA VAL A 213 -5.14 4.50 -29.85
C VAL A 213 -4.65 5.56 -28.89
N ASP A 214 -4.51 6.82 -29.34
CA ASP A 214 -4.10 7.94 -28.48
C ASP A 214 -5.08 8.16 -27.31
N GLY A 215 -6.38 8.02 -27.57
CA GLY A 215 -7.42 8.12 -26.54
C GLY A 215 -7.32 7.01 -25.48
N LEU A 216 -7.07 5.77 -25.91
CA LEU A 216 -6.91 4.61 -25.04
C LEU A 216 -5.62 4.68 -24.23
N LEU A 217 -4.51 5.02 -24.88
CA LEU A 217 -3.21 5.20 -24.24
C LEU A 217 -3.26 6.33 -23.20
N GLY A 218 -3.86 7.47 -23.57
CA GLY A 218 -4.07 8.60 -22.66
C GLY A 218 -4.94 8.24 -21.44
N ARG A 219 -5.94 7.35 -21.60
CA ARG A 219 -6.74 6.84 -20.47
C ARG A 219 -5.95 5.88 -19.60
N ALA A 220 -5.19 4.96 -20.19
CA ALA A 220 -4.35 4.00 -19.46
C ALA A 220 -3.28 4.69 -18.62
N VAL A 221 -2.60 5.70 -19.18
CA VAL A 221 -1.61 6.52 -18.47
C VAL A 221 -2.25 7.27 -17.30
N ARG A 222 -3.43 7.88 -17.50
CA ARG A 222 -4.13 8.57 -16.40
C ARG A 222 -4.50 7.61 -15.27
N LEU A 223 -5.04 6.44 -15.58
CA LEU A 223 -5.40 5.44 -14.58
C LEU A 223 -4.16 4.93 -13.83
N ALA A 224 -3.07 4.61 -14.55
CA ALA A 224 -1.81 4.18 -13.95
C ALA A 224 -1.18 5.26 -13.06
N ALA A 225 -1.23 6.53 -13.49
CA ALA A 225 -0.71 7.66 -12.71
C ALA A 225 -1.51 7.89 -11.43
N VAL A 226 -2.84 7.90 -11.51
CA VAL A 226 -3.68 8.04 -10.31
C VAL A 226 -3.55 6.81 -9.41
N ALA A 227 -3.35 5.62 -10.00
CA ALA A 227 -3.03 4.40 -9.27
C ALA A 227 -1.58 4.34 -8.76
N GLY A 228 -0.74 5.33 -9.03
CA GLY A 228 0.69 5.30 -8.70
C GLY A 228 1.41 4.02 -9.14
N ASP A 229 0.96 3.40 -10.23
CA ASP A 229 1.53 2.18 -10.81
C ASP A 229 2.72 2.57 -11.70
N THR A 230 3.86 2.80 -11.05
CA THR A 230 5.08 3.27 -11.71
C THR A 230 5.59 2.28 -12.75
N ARG A 231 5.41 0.98 -12.53
CA ARG A 231 5.79 -0.05 -13.50
C ARG A 231 4.93 0.05 -14.75
N ARG A 232 3.60 0.18 -14.61
CA ARG A 232 2.69 0.38 -15.75
C ARG A 232 3.01 1.68 -16.50
N LEU A 233 3.38 2.74 -15.80
CA LEU A 233 3.82 3.99 -16.43
C LEU A 233 5.12 3.79 -17.23
N GLU A 234 6.10 3.07 -16.69
CA GLU A 234 7.32 2.69 -17.41
C GLU A 234 7.04 1.83 -18.64
N GLU A 235 6.17 0.82 -18.54
CA GLU A 235 5.73 -0.02 -19.66
C GLU A 235 5.06 0.81 -20.78
N LEU A 236 4.31 1.84 -20.39
CA LEU A 236 3.65 2.78 -21.32
C LEU A 236 4.59 3.89 -21.82
N GLY A 237 5.89 3.83 -21.49
CA GLY A 237 6.93 4.75 -21.98
C GLY A 237 6.96 6.12 -21.28
N LEU A 238 6.24 6.29 -20.16
CA LEU A 238 6.28 7.51 -19.33
C LEU A 238 7.08 7.25 -18.06
N LEU A 239 8.29 7.81 -18.00
CA LEU A 239 9.02 7.96 -16.73
C LEU A 239 8.36 9.10 -15.93
N VAL A 240 7.59 8.75 -14.90
CA VAL A 240 7.03 9.71 -13.93
C VAL A 240 7.38 9.26 -12.53
N ASP A 241 8.07 10.12 -11.78
CA ASP A 241 8.15 10.00 -10.33
C ASP A 241 6.78 10.36 -9.75
N VAL A 242 5.99 9.34 -9.36
CA VAL A 242 4.68 9.58 -8.73
C VAL A 242 4.89 9.96 -7.26
N GLU A 243 4.65 11.22 -6.95
CA GLU A 243 4.53 11.70 -5.58
C GLU A 243 3.11 11.40 -5.08
N GLU A 244 3.02 10.78 -3.90
CA GLU A 244 1.75 10.41 -3.25
C GLU A 244 0.92 11.69 -3.04
N PRO A 245 -0.35 11.75 -3.51
CA PRO A 245 -1.15 12.95 -3.33
C PRO A 245 -1.39 13.21 -1.83
N PRO A 246 -1.31 14.47 -1.37
CA PRO A 246 -1.56 14.79 0.02
C PRO A 246 -2.98 14.37 0.42
N PRO A 247 -3.19 13.92 1.67
CA PRO A 247 -4.50 13.46 2.12
C PRO A 247 -5.56 14.54 1.89
N PRO A 248 -6.81 14.16 1.57
CA PRO A 248 -7.87 15.12 1.33
C PRO A 248 -8.05 16.02 2.56
N ALA A 249 -8.25 17.31 2.32
CA ALA A 249 -8.44 18.29 3.37
C ALA A 249 -9.65 17.89 4.24
N PRO A 250 -9.53 17.97 5.58
CA PRO A 250 -10.64 17.64 6.47
C PRO A 250 -11.83 18.56 6.17
N THR A 251 -13.01 17.97 6.06
CA THR A 251 -14.25 18.74 6.06
C THR A 251 -14.41 19.33 7.46
N VAL A 252 -14.36 20.66 7.57
CA VAL A 252 -14.44 21.35 8.87
C VAL A 252 -15.82 21.12 9.46
N THR A 253 -15.89 20.30 10.50
CA THR A 253 -17.03 20.20 11.41
C THR A 253 -16.73 21.08 12.64
N ASP A 254 -17.72 21.84 13.11
CA ASP A 254 -17.58 22.63 14.35
C ASP A 254 -17.35 21.69 15.54
N GLY A 255 -16.23 21.87 16.26
CA GLY A 255 -15.89 21.13 17.48
C GLY A 255 -14.38 21.08 17.77
N GLU A 256 -13.98 20.44 18.86
CA GLU A 256 -12.57 20.35 19.29
C GLU A 256 -11.84 19.20 18.56
N VAL A 257 -10.73 19.55 17.90
CA VAL A 257 -9.81 18.61 17.24
C VAL A 257 -9.18 17.68 18.28
N ARG A 258 -9.19 16.37 18.05
CA ARG A 258 -8.65 15.37 18.99
C ARG A 258 -7.27 14.92 18.56
N SER A 259 -6.32 14.86 19.50
CA SER A 259 -4.97 14.36 19.22
C SER A 259 -4.82 12.88 19.59
N CYS A 260 -4.34 12.08 18.64
CA CYS A 260 -4.00 10.69 18.88
C CYS A 260 -2.59 10.55 19.46
N ARG A 261 -2.35 9.48 20.24
CA ARG A 261 -0.99 9.11 20.71
C ARG A 261 0.02 8.86 19.59
N CYS A 262 -0.43 8.65 18.35
CA CYS A 262 0.44 8.56 17.16
C CYS A 262 0.83 9.92 16.56
N GLY A 263 0.39 11.03 17.19
CA GLY A 263 0.65 12.40 16.75
C GLY A 263 -0.28 12.93 15.67
N ARG A 264 -1.29 12.15 15.23
CA ARG A 264 -2.29 12.60 14.24
C ARG A 264 -3.42 13.37 14.94
N GLU A 265 -3.73 14.54 14.40
CA GLU A 265 -4.95 15.27 14.73
C GLU A 265 -6.14 14.68 13.97
N SER A 266 -7.28 14.54 14.64
CA SER A 266 -8.51 13.98 14.10
C SER A 266 -9.66 14.97 14.24
N PRO A 267 -10.58 15.03 13.26
CA PRO A 267 -11.72 15.93 13.32
C PRO A 267 -12.59 15.72 14.58
N PRO A 268 -13.41 16.72 14.94
CA PRO A 268 -14.38 16.58 16.02
C PRO A 268 -15.34 15.41 15.77
N GLY A 269 -15.67 14.67 16.84
CA GLY A 269 -16.60 13.52 16.77
C GLY A 269 -15.96 12.19 16.36
N THR A 270 -14.73 12.20 15.84
CA THR A 270 -14.04 10.96 15.46
C THR A 270 -13.73 10.08 16.68
N ARG A 271 -14.20 8.83 16.64
CA ARG A 271 -13.95 7.83 17.70
C ARG A 271 -12.63 7.09 17.56
N TYR A 272 -12.12 6.97 16.33
CA TYR A 272 -10.89 6.24 16.03
C TYR A 272 -9.93 7.08 15.20
N CYS A 273 -8.64 7.09 15.57
CA CYS A 273 -7.64 7.78 14.77
C CYS A 273 -7.54 7.22 13.34
N GLU A 274 -7.69 8.07 12.34
CA GLU A 274 -7.59 7.71 10.91
C GLU A 274 -6.23 7.13 10.50
N ARG A 275 -5.16 7.43 11.24
CA ARG A 275 -3.82 6.90 10.96
C ARG A 275 -3.59 5.53 11.58
N CYS A 276 -3.95 5.35 12.85
CA CYS A 276 -3.51 4.17 13.62
C CYS A 276 -4.65 3.35 14.24
N GLY A 277 -5.90 3.79 14.11
CA GLY A 277 -7.10 3.09 14.59
C GLY A 277 -7.23 3.02 16.11
N ALA A 278 -6.42 3.79 16.86
CA ALA A 278 -6.58 3.89 18.31
C ALA A 278 -7.88 4.61 18.64
N GLU A 279 -8.62 4.13 19.65
CA GLU A 279 -9.79 4.83 20.17
C GLU A 279 -9.34 6.16 20.79
N LEU A 280 -10.01 7.24 20.39
CA LEU A 280 -9.82 8.60 20.89
C LEU A 280 -10.84 8.80 22.01
N ASP A 281 -10.39 8.75 23.26
CA ASP A 281 -11.25 8.80 24.45
C ASP A 281 -12.34 9.88 24.34
N VAL A 282 -13.55 9.50 24.75
CA VAL A 282 -14.68 10.41 24.92
C VAL A 282 -14.32 11.39 26.04
N PRO A 283 -14.50 12.71 25.91
CA PRO A 283 -14.37 13.58 27.07
C PRO A 283 -15.36 13.09 28.13
N GLY A 284 -14.83 12.60 29.25
CA GLY A 284 -15.63 12.25 30.41
C GLY A 284 -16.46 13.46 30.87
N PRO A 285 -17.61 13.25 31.52
CA PRO A 285 -18.46 14.34 31.94
C PRO A 285 -17.65 15.32 32.80
N VAL A 286 -17.68 16.58 32.39
CA VAL A 286 -17.08 17.70 33.10
C VAL A 286 -17.66 17.69 34.51
N SER A 287 -16.87 17.28 35.49
CA SER A 287 -17.28 17.31 36.88
C SER A 287 -17.16 18.74 37.39
N THR A 288 -18.33 19.35 37.56
CA THR A 288 -18.74 20.52 38.39
C THR A 288 -17.79 21.70 38.52
#